data_AF-A0A955Q6T5-F1
#
_entry.id   AF-A0A955Q6T5-F1
#
_cell.length_a   1.000
_cell.length_b   1.000
_cell.length_c   1.000
_cell.angle_alpha   90.00
_cell.angle_beta   90.00
_cell.angle_gamma   90.00
#
_symmetry.space_group_name_H-M   'P 1'
#
loop_
_entity.id
_entity.type
_entity.pdbx_description
1 polymer ?
#
loop_
_entity_poly.entity_id
_entity_poly.type
_entity_poly.pdbx_seq_one_letter_code
_entity_poly.pdbx_strand_id
1 'polypeptide(L)'
;FARMVHSVLQAQPPSLAIVVSDEAESYRAEMQWMAEQLRREGLKAWCVHPKDIRFSEDGLFIGQDQHEAPISLVYRFYELFDLKNIPKAELVMYSAKKGKVLMTPPYKPWMEEKLALALFHHPLLEAYWERALTPAVQDCLRAVIPKTWVLDPRPLPPSAVLPGLLHNNRAVSDWSWLEKASQKERQYVVKVSGFSEQAWGSRGVAIGHDLSQQHWQETL
;
A
#
# COMPACT_ATOMS: atom_id res chain seq x y z
N PHE A 1 -11.01 0.15 13.07
CA PHE A 1 -11.29 -0.75 11.94
C PHE A 1 -12.79 -0.95 11.71
N ALA A 2 -13.58 -1.37 12.72
CA ALA A 2 -15.03 -1.58 12.59
C ALA A 2 -15.80 -0.40 11.97
N ARG A 3 -15.49 0.85 12.37
CA ARG A 3 -16.08 2.05 11.76
C ARG A 3 -15.84 2.16 10.24
N MET A 4 -14.66 1.77 9.77
CA MET A 4 -14.36 1.72 8.32
C MET A 4 -15.22 0.64 7.64
N VAL A 5 -15.31 -0.55 8.23
CA VAL A 5 -16.14 -1.65 7.71
C VAL A 5 -17.60 -1.21 7.58
N HIS A 6 -18.17 -0.59 8.61
CA HIS A 6 -19.53 -0.04 8.56
C HIS A 6 -19.71 1.06 7.50
N SER A 7 -18.73 1.96 7.39
CA SER A 7 -18.76 3.03 6.39
C SER A 7 -18.73 2.49 4.96
N VAL A 8 -18.00 1.41 4.71
CA VAL A 8 -17.91 0.78 3.38
C VAL A 8 -19.19 0.01 3.07
N LEU A 9 -19.75 -0.72 4.03
CA LEU A 9 -20.92 -1.59 3.83
C LEU A 9 -22.24 -0.85 3.59
N GLN A 10 -22.34 0.47 3.85
CA GLN A 10 -23.50 1.31 3.52
C GLN A 10 -24.87 0.66 3.86
N ALA A 11 -25.02 0.11 5.06
CA ALA A 11 -26.22 -0.58 5.57
C ALA A 11 -26.54 -1.99 5.02
N GLN A 12 -25.62 -2.64 4.28
CA GLN A 12 -25.70 -4.07 3.99
C GLN A 12 -25.43 -4.93 5.26
N PRO A 13 -26.02 -6.13 5.39
CA PRO A 13 -25.71 -7.03 6.49
C PRO A 13 -24.19 -7.33 6.52
N PRO A 14 -23.50 -7.09 7.65
CA PRO A 14 -22.04 -7.05 7.67
C PRO A 14 -21.43 -8.45 7.70
N SER A 15 -21.23 -9.02 6.52
CA SER A 15 -20.41 -10.21 6.31
C SER A 15 -19.08 -9.84 5.67
N LEU A 16 -18.00 -9.92 6.46
CA LEU A 16 -16.63 -9.54 6.12
C LEU A 16 -15.74 -10.78 6.01
N ALA A 17 -15.07 -10.93 4.87
CA ALA A 17 -13.93 -11.83 4.73
C ALA A 17 -12.63 -11.01 4.68
N ILE A 18 -11.78 -11.15 5.70
CA ILE A 18 -10.37 -10.73 5.66
C ILE A 18 -9.60 -11.84 4.97
N VAL A 19 -9.11 -11.58 3.76
CA VAL A 19 -8.52 -12.60 2.88
C VAL A 19 -7.01 -12.43 2.89
N VAL A 20 -6.31 -13.38 3.52
CA VAL A 20 -4.85 -13.35 3.72
C VAL A 20 -4.20 -14.40 2.81
N SER A 21 -3.39 -13.95 1.84
CA SER A 21 -2.65 -14.85 0.94
C SER A 21 -1.45 -15.51 1.62
N ASP A 22 -0.82 -16.46 0.93
CA ASP A 22 0.42 -17.11 1.36
C ASP A 22 1.55 -16.08 1.52
N GLU A 23 1.63 -15.04 0.66
CA GLU A 23 2.65 -13.99 0.75
C GLU A 23 2.51 -13.12 2.01
N ALA A 24 1.28 -12.98 2.51
CA ALA A 24 0.96 -12.22 3.71
C ALA A 24 0.87 -13.08 4.99
N GLU A 25 1.36 -14.32 4.97
CA GLU A 25 1.17 -15.31 6.04
C GLU A 25 1.64 -14.82 7.42
N SER A 26 2.73 -14.05 7.46
CA SER A 26 3.26 -13.49 8.71
C SER A 26 2.26 -12.63 9.50
N TYR A 27 1.24 -12.08 8.84
CA TYR A 27 0.18 -11.28 9.46
C TYR A 27 -1.09 -12.09 9.77
N ARG A 28 -1.16 -13.37 9.42
CA ARG A 28 -2.40 -14.17 9.54
C ARG A 28 -2.91 -14.22 10.98
N ALA A 29 -2.03 -14.40 11.96
CA ALA A 29 -2.41 -14.44 13.38
C ALA A 29 -3.06 -13.11 13.83
N GLU A 30 -2.50 -11.98 13.41
CA GLU A 30 -3.06 -10.65 13.71
C GLU A 30 -4.41 -10.43 13.03
N MET A 31 -4.56 -10.89 11.79
CA MET A 31 -5.82 -10.79 11.04
C MET A 31 -6.91 -11.72 11.58
N GLN A 32 -6.54 -12.91 12.08
CA GLN A 32 -7.45 -13.81 12.80
C GLN A 32 -7.95 -13.15 14.09
N TRP A 33 -7.04 -12.59 14.88
CA TRP A 33 -7.39 -11.83 16.08
C TRP A 33 -8.30 -10.63 15.75
N MET A 34 -8.03 -9.92 14.66
CA MET A 34 -8.88 -8.82 14.20
C MET A 34 -10.31 -9.30 13.86
N ALA A 35 -10.44 -10.40 13.12
CA ALA A 35 -11.74 -11.00 12.82
C ALA A 35 -12.50 -11.41 14.10
N GLU A 36 -11.80 -11.95 15.09
CA GLU A 36 -12.38 -12.28 16.40
C GLU A 36 -12.90 -11.04 17.14
N GLN A 37 -12.15 -9.95 17.17
CA GLN A 37 -12.61 -8.71 17.81
C GLN A 37 -13.85 -8.15 17.09
N LEU A 38 -13.87 -8.19 15.76
CA LEU A 38 -15.05 -7.76 14.99
C LEU A 38 -16.28 -8.62 15.28
N ARG A 39 -16.10 -9.94 15.48
CA ARG A 39 -17.19 -10.83 15.92
C ARG A 39 -17.70 -10.47 17.31
N ARG A 40 -16.80 -10.12 18.25
CA ARG A 40 -17.20 -9.65 19.59
C ARG A 40 -17.97 -8.33 19.54
N GLU A 41 -17.69 -7.48 18.56
CA GLU A 41 -18.44 -6.25 18.27
C GLU A 41 -19.74 -6.49 17.46
N GLY A 42 -20.07 -7.74 17.14
CA GLY A 42 -21.33 -8.12 16.48
C GLY A 42 -21.28 -8.19 14.95
N LEU A 43 -20.11 -8.03 14.33
CA LEU A 43 -19.95 -8.22 12.88
C LEU A 43 -19.77 -9.71 12.55
N LYS A 44 -20.30 -10.17 11.41
CA LYS A 44 -19.96 -11.49 10.89
C LYS A 44 -18.63 -11.36 10.13
N ALA A 45 -17.53 -11.67 10.78
CA ALA A 45 -16.19 -11.49 10.23
C ALA A 45 -15.37 -12.78 10.31
N TRP A 46 -14.63 -13.08 9.25
CA TRP A 46 -13.73 -14.23 9.17
C TRP A 46 -12.38 -13.82 8.60
N CYS A 47 -11.32 -14.45 9.07
CA CYS A 47 -10.01 -14.41 8.42
C CYS A 47 -9.84 -15.73 7.67
N VAL A 48 -9.69 -15.66 6.35
CA VAL A 48 -9.71 -16.85 5.47
C VAL A 48 -8.52 -16.85 4.51
N HIS A 49 -8.15 -18.03 4.03
CA HIS A 49 -7.24 -18.14 2.90
C HIS A 49 -8.02 -17.92 1.59
N PRO A 50 -7.44 -17.32 0.52
CA PRO A 50 -8.11 -17.16 -0.77
C PRO A 50 -8.81 -18.42 -1.31
N LYS A 51 -8.23 -19.61 -1.08
CA LYS A 51 -8.80 -20.92 -1.49
C LYS A 51 -10.14 -21.23 -0.82
N ASP A 52 -10.41 -20.66 0.35
CA ASP A 52 -11.65 -20.86 1.09
C ASP A 52 -12.81 -20.03 0.53
N ILE A 53 -12.55 -19.13 -0.42
CA ILE A 53 -13.59 -18.36 -1.10
C ILE A 53 -14.23 -19.22 -2.18
N ARG A 54 -15.53 -19.45 -2.03
CA ARG A 54 -16.36 -20.08 -3.05
C ARG A 54 -17.05 -19.00 -3.87
N PHE A 55 -17.10 -19.22 -5.18
CA PHE A 55 -17.76 -18.36 -6.14
C PHE A 55 -19.02 -19.05 -6.65
N SER A 56 -20.12 -18.30 -6.73
CA SER A 56 -21.34 -18.71 -7.43
C SER A 56 -21.86 -17.55 -8.29
N GLU A 57 -22.92 -17.80 -9.06
CA GLU A 57 -23.60 -16.74 -9.82
C GLU A 57 -24.21 -15.67 -8.90
N ASP A 58 -24.55 -16.00 -7.66
CA ASP A 58 -25.22 -15.07 -6.74
C ASP A 58 -24.24 -14.23 -5.91
N GLY A 59 -22.97 -14.65 -5.79
CA GLY A 59 -21.98 -13.91 -5.03
C GLY A 59 -20.75 -14.72 -4.61
N LEU A 60 -20.10 -14.25 -3.56
CA LEU A 60 -18.99 -14.94 -2.90
C LEU A 60 -19.43 -15.50 -1.56
N PHE A 61 -18.90 -16.66 -1.19
CA PHE A 61 -19.27 -17.38 0.02
C PHE A 61 -18.02 -17.92 0.71
N ILE A 62 -18.10 -18.11 2.02
CA ILE A 62 -17.03 -18.74 2.81
C ILE A 62 -17.24 -20.26 2.78
N GLY A 63 -16.21 -21.00 2.42
CA GLY A 63 -16.23 -22.46 2.26
C GLY A 63 -15.93 -23.27 3.52
N GLN A 64 -15.79 -22.64 4.69
CA GLN A 64 -15.49 -23.34 5.95
C GLN A 64 -16.75 -23.66 6.78
N ASP A 65 -16.77 -24.86 7.37
CA ASP A 65 -17.65 -25.33 8.44
C ASP A 65 -19.16 -25.01 8.33
N GLN A 66 -19.82 -25.69 7.39
CA GLN A 66 -21.28 -25.88 7.30
C GLN A 66 -22.13 -24.59 7.21
N HIS A 67 -21.52 -23.42 7.11
CA HIS A 67 -22.21 -22.14 6.96
C HIS A 67 -21.84 -21.51 5.62
N GLU A 68 -22.69 -21.70 4.61
CA GLU A 68 -22.66 -20.88 3.39
C GLU A 68 -23.12 -19.46 3.73
N ALA A 69 -22.23 -18.67 4.31
CA ALA A 69 -22.48 -17.25 4.56
C ALA A 69 -22.08 -16.44 3.32
N PRO A 70 -23.01 -15.65 2.74
CA PRO A 70 -22.65 -14.73 1.66
C PRO A 70 -21.69 -13.67 2.18
N ILE A 71 -20.70 -13.29 1.38
CA ILE A 71 -19.71 -12.26 1.69
C ILE A 71 -20.19 -10.94 1.09
N SER A 72 -20.37 -9.93 1.92
CA SER A 72 -20.75 -8.58 1.50
C SER A 72 -19.53 -7.68 1.28
N LEU A 73 -18.45 -7.91 2.04
CA LEU A 73 -17.19 -7.18 1.94
C LEU A 73 -16.01 -8.14 1.98
N VAL A 74 -15.12 -8.02 1.00
CA VAL A 74 -13.77 -8.59 1.08
C VAL A 74 -12.81 -7.50 1.50
N TYR A 75 -12.15 -7.72 2.64
CA TYR A 75 -10.92 -7.02 2.99
C TYR A 75 -9.73 -7.76 2.41
N ARG A 76 -9.21 -7.28 1.28
CA ARG A 76 -8.06 -7.88 0.59
C ARG A 76 -6.79 -7.60 1.38
N PHE A 77 -6.16 -8.65 1.88
CA PHE A 77 -4.87 -8.58 2.57
C PHE A 77 -3.81 -9.36 1.78
N TYR A 78 -3.60 -8.90 0.55
CA TYR A 78 -2.59 -9.33 -0.41
C TYR A 78 -2.44 -8.22 -1.45
N GLU A 79 -1.29 -8.08 -2.10
CA GLU A 79 -1.00 -6.97 -3.04
C GLU A 79 -1.34 -7.32 -4.50
N LEU A 80 -1.35 -6.34 -5.42
CA LEU A 80 -1.69 -6.61 -6.82
C LEU A 80 -0.63 -7.40 -7.58
N PHE A 81 0.64 -7.32 -7.18
CA PHE A 81 1.68 -8.16 -7.79
C PHE A 81 1.45 -9.65 -7.50
N ASP A 82 0.79 -9.98 -6.38
CA ASP A 82 0.54 -11.36 -5.92
C ASP A 82 -0.67 -12.01 -6.64
N LEU A 83 -1.42 -11.27 -7.47
CA LEU A 83 -2.66 -11.75 -8.09
C LEU A 83 -2.54 -13.08 -8.83
N LYS A 84 -1.39 -13.37 -9.44
CA LYS A 84 -1.14 -14.63 -10.15
C LYS A 84 -1.13 -15.84 -9.21
N ASN A 85 -0.81 -15.64 -7.94
CA ASN A 85 -0.81 -16.68 -6.92
C ASN A 85 -2.16 -16.81 -6.21
N ILE A 86 -3.06 -15.82 -6.36
CA ILE A 86 -4.38 -15.81 -5.74
C ILE A 86 -5.35 -16.69 -6.54
N PRO A 87 -5.82 -17.82 -5.99
CA PRO A 87 -6.73 -18.71 -6.69
C PRO A 87 -8.04 -17.99 -7.02
N LYS A 88 -8.48 -18.12 -8.28
CA LYS A 88 -9.74 -17.54 -8.77
C LYS A 88 -9.81 -16.00 -8.61
N ALA A 89 -8.67 -15.31 -8.59
CA ALA A 89 -8.62 -13.85 -8.47
C ALA A 89 -9.54 -13.13 -9.48
N GLU A 90 -9.55 -13.59 -10.74
CA GLU A 90 -10.40 -13.02 -11.79
C GLU A 90 -11.90 -13.11 -11.47
N LEU A 91 -12.34 -14.21 -10.85
CA LEU A 91 -13.74 -14.40 -10.46
C LEU A 91 -14.11 -13.47 -9.29
N VAL A 92 -13.21 -13.30 -8.31
CA VAL A 92 -13.40 -12.35 -7.20
C VAL A 92 -13.45 -10.91 -7.73
N MET A 93 -12.55 -10.55 -8.63
CA MET A 93 -12.54 -9.25 -9.31
C MET A 93 -13.82 -9.03 -10.12
N TYR A 94 -14.30 -10.05 -10.82
CA TYR A 94 -15.55 -9.99 -11.57
C TYR A 94 -16.75 -9.74 -10.65
N SER A 95 -16.85 -10.44 -9.51
CA SER A 95 -17.89 -10.20 -8.51
C SER A 95 -17.85 -8.78 -7.97
N ALA A 96 -16.65 -8.25 -7.67
CA ALA A 96 -16.48 -6.88 -7.21
C ALA A 96 -16.90 -5.87 -8.29
N LYS A 97 -16.49 -6.08 -9.55
CA LYS A 97 -16.87 -5.24 -10.69
C LYS A 97 -18.37 -5.23 -10.95
N LYS A 98 -19.07 -6.34 -10.67
CA LYS A 98 -20.52 -6.47 -10.80
C LYS A 98 -21.30 -5.97 -9.57
N GLY A 99 -20.61 -5.48 -8.53
CA GLY A 99 -21.24 -4.97 -7.31
C GLY A 99 -21.85 -6.06 -6.42
N LYS A 100 -21.51 -7.34 -6.65
CA LYS A 100 -21.99 -8.47 -5.83
C LYS A 100 -21.30 -8.55 -4.48
N VAL A 101 -20.10 -7.98 -4.40
CA VAL A 101 -19.28 -7.90 -3.19
C VAL A 101 -18.55 -6.57 -3.21
N LEU A 102 -18.40 -5.93 -2.05
CA LEU A 102 -17.53 -4.78 -1.90
C LEU A 102 -16.10 -5.24 -1.72
N MET A 103 -15.14 -4.46 -2.22
CA MET A 103 -13.72 -4.78 -2.15
C MET A 103 -12.96 -3.60 -1.56
N THR A 104 -12.20 -3.85 -0.49
CA THR A 104 -11.27 -2.86 0.07
C THR A 104 -9.98 -3.53 0.57
N PRO A 105 -8.78 -3.03 0.27
CA PRO A 105 -8.50 -2.01 -0.73
C PRO A 105 -8.92 -2.47 -2.15
N PRO A 106 -9.35 -1.55 -3.03
CA PRO A 106 -9.79 -1.88 -4.39
C PRO A 106 -8.61 -2.31 -5.28
N TYR A 107 -8.91 -2.94 -6.42
CA TYR A 107 -7.91 -3.30 -7.44
C TYR A 107 -7.50 -2.08 -8.29
N LYS A 108 -6.83 -1.10 -7.67
CA LYS A 108 -6.38 0.14 -8.30
C LYS A 108 -4.86 0.27 -8.13
N PRO A 109 -4.05 -0.04 -9.17
CA PRO A 109 -2.59 -0.06 -9.05
C PRO A 109 -1.99 1.22 -8.47
N TRP A 110 -2.47 2.38 -8.91
CA TRP A 110 -1.97 3.67 -8.41
C TRP A 110 -2.20 3.91 -6.91
N MET A 111 -3.03 3.12 -6.23
CA MET A 111 -3.20 3.18 -4.77
C MET A 111 -2.15 2.38 -3.99
N GLU A 112 -1.45 1.44 -4.63
CA GLU A 112 -0.34 0.67 -4.04
C GLU A 112 1.03 1.33 -4.31
N GLU A 113 1.04 2.32 -5.21
CA GLU A 113 2.27 3.01 -5.62
C GLU A 113 2.70 4.10 -4.62
N LYS A 114 4.01 4.16 -4.36
CA LYS A 114 4.63 5.11 -3.42
C LYS A 114 4.96 6.45 -4.08
N LEU A 115 5.06 6.48 -5.41
CA LEU A 115 5.36 7.68 -6.21
C LEU A 115 4.49 8.89 -5.86
N ALA A 116 3.22 8.67 -5.49
CA ALA A 116 2.30 9.73 -5.08
C ALA A 116 2.86 10.59 -3.92
N LEU A 117 3.63 9.99 -3.01
CA LEU A 117 4.26 10.70 -1.90
C LEU A 117 5.33 11.70 -2.38
N ALA A 118 6.09 11.34 -3.43
CA ALA A 118 7.07 12.23 -4.06
C ALA A 118 6.37 13.34 -4.87
N LEU A 119 5.34 12.97 -5.64
CA LEU A 119 4.58 13.93 -6.47
C LEU A 119 3.84 14.97 -5.63
N PHE A 120 3.45 14.63 -4.41
CA PHE A 120 2.89 15.60 -3.46
C PHE A 120 3.86 16.75 -3.13
N HIS A 121 5.16 16.47 -3.04
CA HIS A 121 6.20 17.47 -2.76
C HIS A 121 6.81 18.09 -4.03
N HIS A 122 6.36 17.69 -5.23
CA HIS A 122 6.94 18.17 -6.47
C HIS A 122 6.52 19.63 -6.75
N PRO A 123 7.46 20.57 -6.95
CA PRO A 123 7.15 22.00 -7.03
C PRO A 123 6.20 22.36 -8.19
N LEU A 124 6.35 21.70 -9.35
CA LEU A 124 5.44 21.95 -10.49
C LEU A 124 3.99 21.49 -10.27
N LEU A 125 3.72 20.72 -9.21
CA LEU A 125 2.37 20.25 -8.88
C LEU A 125 1.73 21.04 -7.73
N GLU A 126 2.42 22.03 -7.15
CA GLU A 126 1.91 22.80 -6.00
C GLU A 126 0.56 23.45 -6.31
N ALA A 127 0.47 24.21 -7.41
CA ALA A 127 -0.78 24.85 -7.83
C ALA A 127 -1.91 23.86 -8.15
N TYR A 128 -1.57 22.63 -8.56
CA TYR A 128 -2.56 21.57 -8.75
C TYR A 128 -3.12 21.12 -7.38
N TRP A 129 -2.25 20.88 -6.41
CA TRP A 129 -2.65 20.43 -5.06
C TRP A 129 -3.45 21.49 -4.30
N GLU A 130 -3.08 22.77 -4.40
CA GLU A 130 -3.82 23.88 -3.81
C GLU A 130 -5.26 23.99 -4.34
N ARG A 131 -5.48 23.62 -5.60
CA ARG A 131 -6.81 23.57 -6.21
C ARG A 131 -7.57 22.29 -5.89
N ALA A 132 -6.86 21.17 -5.77
CA ALA A 132 -7.46 19.85 -5.59
C ALA A 132 -7.82 19.54 -4.13
N LEU A 133 -7.18 20.20 -3.17
CA LEU A 133 -7.30 19.93 -1.74
C LEU A 133 -7.77 21.17 -0.99
N THR A 134 -8.46 20.97 0.14
CA THR A 134 -8.72 22.07 1.07
C THR A 134 -7.45 22.39 1.87
N PRO A 135 -7.28 23.63 2.38
CA PRO A 135 -6.10 24.01 3.16
C PRO A 135 -5.84 23.06 4.34
N ALA A 136 -6.90 22.70 5.08
CA ALA A 136 -6.79 21.78 6.22
C ALA A 136 -6.28 20.38 5.82
N VAL A 137 -6.71 19.85 4.67
CA VAL A 137 -6.22 18.56 4.16
C VAL A 137 -4.77 18.69 3.69
N GLN A 138 -4.43 19.77 3.00
CA GLN A 138 -3.07 20.01 2.52
C GLN A 138 -2.07 20.12 3.68
N ASP A 139 -2.43 20.84 4.75
CA ASP A 139 -1.59 20.97 5.95
C ASP A 139 -1.42 19.64 6.68
N CYS A 140 -2.51 18.87 6.81
CA CYS A 140 -2.46 17.51 7.36
C CYS A 140 -1.51 16.61 6.54
N LEU A 141 -1.64 16.61 5.20
CA LEU A 141 -0.78 15.81 4.33
C LEU A 141 0.68 16.28 4.38
N ARG A 142 0.95 17.60 4.44
CA ARG A 142 2.32 18.12 4.62
C ARG A 142 2.94 17.71 5.95
N ALA A 143 2.14 17.57 7.01
CA ALA A 143 2.62 17.12 8.32
C ALA A 143 2.88 15.60 8.36
N VAL A 144 2.11 14.80 7.62
CA VAL A 144 2.19 13.33 7.68
C VAL A 144 3.09 12.73 6.60
N ILE A 145 3.17 13.33 5.41
CA ILE A 145 3.98 12.84 4.30
C ILE A 145 5.38 13.45 4.39
N PRO A 146 6.43 12.67 4.71
CA PRO A 146 7.78 13.18 4.79
C PRO A 146 8.26 13.70 3.43
N LYS A 147 9.27 14.58 3.43
CA LYS A 147 9.93 15.00 2.20
C LYS A 147 10.42 13.78 1.43
N THR A 148 9.94 13.65 0.20
CA THR A 148 10.11 12.48 -0.64
C THR A 148 10.45 12.95 -2.05
N TRP A 149 11.38 12.26 -2.69
CA TRP A 149 11.83 12.55 -4.06
C TRP A 149 11.69 11.30 -4.92
N VAL A 150 11.51 11.50 -6.22
CA VAL A 150 11.57 10.41 -7.20
C VAL A 150 13.03 10.06 -7.42
N LEU A 151 13.46 8.87 -7.01
CA LEU A 151 14.78 8.35 -7.32
C LEU A 151 14.78 7.87 -8.78
N ASP A 152 15.39 8.67 -9.65
CA ASP A 152 15.54 8.41 -11.07
C ASP A 152 17.03 8.42 -11.41
N PRO A 153 17.62 7.28 -11.81
CA PRO A 153 19.06 7.17 -12.04
C PRO A 153 19.53 7.92 -13.29
N ARG A 154 18.62 8.47 -14.10
CA ARG A 154 18.99 9.25 -15.28
C ARG A 154 19.73 10.53 -14.87
N PRO A 155 20.88 10.85 -15.48
CA PRO A 155 21.64 12.04 -15.14
C PRO A 155 20.82 13.30 -15.43
N LEU A 156 20.84 14.25 -14.50
CA LEU A 156 20.22 15.55 -14.71
C LEU A 156 21.09 16.42 -15.64
N PRO A 157 20.49 17.36 -16.37
CA PRO A 157 21.25 18.40 -17.06
C PRO A 157 22.18 19.16 -16.09
N PRO A 158 23.36 19.64 -16.53
CA PRO A 158 24.32 20.31 -15.64
C PRO A 158 23.78 21.54 -14.90
N SER A 159 22.72 22.16 -15.42
CA SER A 159 22.06 23.33 -14.83
C SER A 159 20.89 22.99 -13.89
N ALA A 160 20.56 21.71 -13.71
CA ALA A 160 19.40 21.26 -12.95
C ALA A 160 19.79 20.71 -11.58
N VAL A 161 18.86 20.83 -10.63
CA VAL A 161 18.98 20.29 -9.26
C VAL A 161 17.68 19.59 -8.86
N LEU A 162 17.77 18.67 -7.91
CA LEU A 162 16.64 18.04 -7.26
C LEU A 162 16.02 19.03 -6.26
N PRO A 163 14.77 19.48 -6.46
CA PRO A 163 14.19 20.54 -5.65
C PRO A 163 14.13 20.19 -4.17
N GLY A 164 14.70 21.04 -3.32
CA GLY A 164 14.66 20.90 -1.85
C GLY A 164 15.51 19.77 -1.28
N LEU A 165 16.21 18.98 -2.11
CA LEU A 165 17.15 17.97 -1.63
C LEU A 165 18.53 18.61 -1.44
N LEU A 166 19.02 18.59 -0.20
CA LEU A 166 20.30 19.16 0.17
C LEU A 166 21.25 18.08 0.68
N HIS A 167 22.51 18.13 0.24
CA HIS A 167 23.60 17.36 0.79
C HIS A 167 24.71 18.34 1.20
N ASN A 168 25.11 18.34 2.47
CA ASN A 168 26.09 19.29 3.01
C ASN A 168 25.78 20.76 2.68
N ASN A 169 24.50 21.14 2.86
CA ASN A 169 23.95 22.47 2.55
C ASN A 169 24.11 22.91 1.08
N ARG A 170 24.27 21.95 0.16
CA ARG A 170 24.32 22.17 -1.29
C ARG A 170 23.17 21.44 -1.97
N ALA A 171 22.56 22.08 -2.96
CA ALA A 171 21.52 21.44 -3.76
C ALA A 171 22.09 20.23 -4.51
N VAL A 172 21.42 19.10 -4.44
CA VAL A 172 21.85 17.85 -5.10
C VAL A 172 21.45 17.90 -6.57
N SER A 173 22.39 17.69 -7.48
CA SER A 173 22.12 17.53 -8.93
C SER A 173 22.42 16.12 -9.44
N ASP A 174 22.95 15.24 -8.58
CA ASP A 174 23.40 13.89 -8.93
C ASP A 174 23.29 12.99 -7.70
N TRP A 175 22.63 11.83 -7.87
CA TRP A 175 22.44 10.85 -6.80
C TRP A 175 23.75 10.23 -6.31
N SER A 176 24.79 10.22 -7.15
CA SER A 176 26.13 9.73 -6.78
C SER A 176 26.78 10.54 -5.66
N TRP A 177 26.27 11.75 -5.38
CA TRP A 177 26.72 12.54 -4.24
C TRP A 177 26.24 11.93 -2.93
N LEU A 178 25.06 11.32 -2.93
CA LEU A 178 24.50 10.64 -1.75
C LEU A 178 25.12 9.26 -1.54
N GLU A 179 25.60 8.60 -2.60
CA GLU A 179 26.33 7.33 -2.49
C GLU A 179 27.49 7.42 -1.51
N LYS A 180 28.25 8.53 -1.51
CA LYS A 180 29.43 8.74 -0.66
C LYS A 180 29.12 9.36 0.71
N ALA A 181 27.85 9.62 1.00
CA ALA A 181 27.43 10.20 2.27
C ALA A 181 27.78 9.26 3.44
N SER A 182 28.31 9.82 4.52
CA SER A 182 28.52 9.09 5.76
C SER A 182 27.19 8.65 6.38
N GLN A 183 27.22 7.70 7.32
CA GLN A 183 26.02 7.22 8.02
C GLN A 183 25.18 8.36 8.64
N LYS A 184 25.82 9.41 9.15
CA LYS A 184 25.13 10.58 9.73
C LYS A 184 24.46 11.47 8.67
N GLU A 185 24.99 11.48 7.45
CA GLU A 185 24.51 12.33 6.36
C GLU A 185 23.43 11.64 5.50
N ARG A 186 23.24 10.33 5.65
CA ARG A 186 22.27 9.52 4.89
C ARG A 186 21.11 9.02 5.72
N GLN A 187 20.44 9.92 6.43
CA GLN A 187 19.18 9.60 7.12
C GLN A 187 17.99 9.58 6.14
N TYR A 188 18.13 8.76 5.09
CA TYR A 188 17.14 8.56 4.04
C TYR A 188 16.60 7.13 4.06
N VAL A 189 15.40 6.97 3.52
CA VAL A 189 14.78 5.67 3.27
C VAL A 189 14.52 5.57 1.77
N VAL A 190 15.14 4.59 1.12
CA VAL A 190 14.85 4.25 -0.27
C VAL A 190 13.78 3.16 -0.28
N LYS A 191 12.72 3.40 -1.06
CA LYS A 191 11.62 2.45 -1.22
C LYS A 191 11.44 2.12 -2.69
N VAL A 192 11.42 0.84 -3.02
CA VAL A 192 11.06 0.38 -4.36
C VAL A 192 9.59 0.71 -4.67
N SER A 193 9.30 0.90 -5.95
CA SER A 193 7.94 1.10 -6.48
C SER A 193 6.99 0.04 -5.93
N GLY A 194 5.74 0.43 -5.67
CA GLY A 194 4.66 -0.47 -5.25
C GLY A 194 4.37 -1.59 -6.25
N PHE A 195 4.78 -1.43 -7.51
CA PHE A 195 4.64 -2.42 -8.56
C PHE A 195 5.76 -3.47 -8.59
N SER A 196 6.82 -3.30 -7.79
CA SER A 196 7.86 -4.29 -7.65
C SER A 196 7.35 -5.49 -6.85
N GLU A 197 7.73 -6.70 -7.24
CA GLU A 197 7.55 -7.90 -6.41
C GLU A 197 8.30 -7.83 -5.07
N GLN A 198 9.25 -6.89 -4.94
CA GLN A 198 9.97 -6.63 -3.70
C GLN A 198 9.28 -5.58 -2.81
N ALA A 199 8.16 -4.99 -3.26
CA ALA A 199 7.52 -3.85 -2.61
C ALA A 199 6.84 -4.15 -1.26
N TRP A 200 6.83 -5.41 -0.86
CA TRP A 200 6.13 -5.90 0.33
C TRP A 200 7.09 -6.17 1.50
N GLY A 201 6.54 -6.06 2.71
CA GLY A 201 7.30 -6.21 3.95
C GLY A 201 8.49 -5.25 4.00
N SER A 202 9.61 -5.73 4.57
CA SER A 202 10.88 -4.99 4.66
C SER A 202 11.79 -5.18 3.45
N ARG A 203 11.43 -6.03 2.47
CA ARG A 203 12.32 -6.44 1.37
C ARG A 203 12.65 -5.30 0.41
N GLY A 204 11.71 -4.39 0.21
CA GLY A 204 11.84 -3.25 -0.72
C GLY A 204 12.18 -1.93 -0.04
N VAL A 205 12.73 -1.99 1.19
CA VAL A 205 13.04 -0.81 2.00
C VAL A 205 14.50 -0.85 2.42
N ALA A 206 15.24 0.19 2.06
CA ALA A 206 16.63 0.38 2.47
C ALA A 206 16.73 1.63 3.36
N ILE A 207 17.25 1.45 4.58
CA ILE A 207 17.45 2.54 5.55
C ILE A 207 18.93 2.93 5.51
N GLY A 208 19.23 4.12 4.98
CA GLY A 208 20.61 4.49 4.64
C GLY A 208 21.58 4.41 5.81
N HIS A 209 21.19 4.88 7.00
CA HIS A 209 22.07 4.89 8.18
C HIS A 209 22.29 3.51 8.81
N ASP A 210 21.43 2.53 8.52
CA ASP A 210 21.55 1.14 9.00
C ASP A 210 22.39 0.27 8.06
N LEU A 211 22.57 0.70 6.80
CA LEU A 211 23.34 -0.04 5.81
C LEU A 211 24.85 0.20 5.94
N SER A 212 25.63 -0.75 5.42
CA SER A 212 27.07 -0.55 5.15
C SER A 212 27.26 0.46 4.02
N GLN A 213 28.47 1.00 3.87
CA GLN A 213 28.77 1.92 2.76
C GLN A 213 28.54 1.25 1.40
N GLN A 214 28.97 0.01 1.25
CA GLN A 214 28.82 -0.75 0.01
C GLN A 214 27.34 -1.00 -0.35
N HIS A 215 26.53 -1.50 0.58
CA HIS A 215 25.11 -1.79 0.29
C HIS A 215 24.30 -0.53 -0.01
N TRP A 216 24.66 0.62 0.60
CA TRP A 216 24.04 1.90 0.27
C TRP A 216 24.33 2.33 -1.17
N GLN A 217 25.57 2.13 -1.64
CA GLN A 217 25.94 2.42 -3.02
C GLN A 217 25.22 1.51 -4.01
N GLU A 218 25.02 0.23 -3.67
CA GLU A 218 24.27 -0.71 -4.51
C GLU A 218 22.75 -0.40 -4.55
N THR A 219 22.24 0.38 -3.59
CA THR A 219 20.82 0.74 -3.48
C THR A 219 20.44 1.95 -4.35
N LEU A 220 21.36 2.90 -4.55
CA LEU A 220 21.13 4.14 -5.30
C LEU A 220 21.41 3.94 -6.80
#